data_AF-A0A1X2HX87-F1
#
_entry.id   AF-A0A1X2HX87-F1
#
_cell.length_a   1.000
_cell.length_b   1.000
_cell.length_c   1.000
_cell.angle_alpha   90.00
_cell.angle_beta   90.00
_cell.angle_gamma   90.00
#
_symmetry.space_group_name_H-M   'P 1'
#
loop_
_entity.id
_entity.type
_entity.pdbx_description
1 polymer ?
#
loop_
_entity_poly.entity_id
_entity_poly.type
_entity_poly.pdbx_seq_one_letter_code
_entity_poly.pdbx_strand_id
1 'polypeptide(L)' 'GSGSCGQTDTDNEYVVAVNKAQMHNGPNPNNNKKCEKMVYIEGAKGNCKARIVDTCPKCPNG' A
#
# COMPACT_ATOMS: atom_id res chain seq x y z
N GLY A 1 4.86 10.69 4.15
CA GLY A 1 4.37 10.40 5.52
C GLY A 1 4.87 9.05 6.02
N SER A 2 4.45 8.56 7.18
CA SER A 2 4.78 7.19 7.65
C SER A 2 3.51 6.33 7.72
N GLY A 3 3.50 5.21 6.99
CA GLY A 3 2.38 4.27 6.92
C GLY A 3 2.61 3.00 7.76
N SER A 4 1.69 2.04 7.65
CA SER A 4 1.74 0.76 8.38
C SER A 4 2.96 -0.11 8.06
N CYS A 5 3.71 0.18 7.00
CA CYS A 5 4.94 -0.51 6.67
C CYS A 5 6.16 0.02 7.46
N GLY A 6 5.99 1.11 8.24
CA GLY A 6 7.02 1.66 9.10
C GLY A 6 8.14 2.42 8.39
N GLN A 7 8.04 2.59 7.07
CA GLN A 7 8.92 3.44 6.27
C GLN A 7 8.37 4.86 6.15
N THR A 8 9.23 5.79 5.76
CA THR A 8 8.85 7.18 5.46
C THR A 8 8.87 7.41 3.97
N ASP A 9 7.80 8.00 3.44
CA ASP A 9 7.66 8.32 2.02
C ASP A 9 7.65 9.84 1.80
N THR A 10 8.11 10.28 0.63
CA THR A 10 8.08 11.69 0.22
C THR A 10 6.86 12.00 -0.65
N ASP A 11 6.50 13.29 -0.76
CA ASP A 11 5.31 13.73 -1.53
C ASP A 11 5.48 13.54 -3.05
N ASN A 12 6.69 13.23 -3.53
CA ASN A 12 7.00 13.01 -4.94
C ASN A 12 6.90 11.54 -5.36
N GLU A 13 6.53 10.63 -4.45
CA GLU A 13 6.48 9.19 -4.70
C GLU A 13 5.04 8.70 -4.88
N TYR A 14 4.82 7.88 -5.90
CA TYR A 14 3.56 7.15 -6.03
C TYR A 14 3.51 6.02 -5.01
N VAL A 15 2.79 6.27 -3.93
CA VAL A 15 2.55 5.31 -2.85
C VAL A 15 1.06 5.01 -2.70
N VAL A 16 0.74 3.82 -2.19
CA VAL A 16 -0.64 3.37 -2.04
C VAL A 16 -0.86 2.62 -0.72
N ALA A 17 -2.06 2.83 -0.16
CA ALA A 17 -2.57 2.03 0.94
C ALA A 17 -3.45 0.91 0.38
N VAL A 18 -3.22 -0.33 0.81
CA VAL A 18 -4.01 -1.50 0.38
C VAL A 18 -5.02 -1.86 1.47
N ASN A 19 -6.19 -2.38 1.12
CA ASN A 19 -7.18 -2.78 2.12
C ASN A 19 -6.66 -3.88 3.05
N LYS A 20 -7.30 -4.02 4.21
CA LYS A 20 -6.91 -5.01 5.23
C LYS A 20 -6.88 -6.45 4.70
N ALA A 21 -7.84 -6.84 3.84
CA ALA A 21 -7.97 -8.21 3.35
C ALA A 21 -6.81 -8.60 2.43
N GLN A 22 -6.49 -7.76 1.45
CA GLN A 22 -5.38 -7.96 0.52
C GLN A 22 -4.03 -7.69 1.17
N MET A 23 -3.93 -6.75 2.11
CA MET A 23 -2.69 -6.50 2.83
C MET A 23 -2.36 -7.68 3.75
N HIS A 24 -3.37 -8.28 4.40
CA HIS A 24 -3.22 -9.47 5.25
C HIS A 24 -2.08 -9.30 6.27
N ASN A 25 -2.15 -8.23 7.05
CA ASN A 25 -1.12 -7.94 8.06
C ASN A 25 -1.02 -9.10 9.06
N GLY A 26 0.21 -9.47 9.38
CA GLY A 26 0.51 -10.31 10.53
C GLY A 26 0.52 -9.49 11.83
N PRO A 27 1.05 -10.07 12.93
CA PRO A 27 1.13 -9.40 14.23
C PRO A 27 1.92 -8.08 14.19
N ASN A 28 2.94 -8.00 13.34
CA ASN A 28 3.69 -6.77 13.08
C ASN A 28 3.51 -6.34 11.61
N PRO A 29 2.70 -5.29 11.34
CA PRO A 29 2.47 -4.76 9.99
C PRO A 29 3.75 -4.29 9.28
N ASN A 30 4.74 -3.79 10.02
CA ASN A 30 6.01 -3.30 9.47
C ASN A 30 6.82 -4.41 8.79
N ASN A 31 6.61 -5.68 9.19
CA ASN A 31 7.29 -6.85 8.63
C ASN A 31 6.46 -7.56 7.55
N ASN A 32 5.41 -6.92 7.03
CA ASN A 32 4.58 -7.54 6.02
C ASN A 32 5.36 -7.67 4.69
N LYS A 33 5.42 -8.89 4.14
CA LYS A 33 6.07 -9.19 2.85
C LYS A 33 5.46 -8.48 1.64
N LYS A 34 4.36 -7.75 1.82
CA LYS A 34 3.72 -6.92 0.78
C LYS A 34 4.16 -5.46 0.83
N CYS A 35 4.73 -5.01 1.95
CA CYS A 35 5.35 -3.70 2.03
C CYS A 35 6.46 -3.56 0.98
N GLU A 36 6.66 -2.34 0.49
CA GLU A 36 7.69 -1.96 -0.49
C GLU A 36 7.54 -2.62 -1.87
N LYS A 37 6.53 -3.45 -2.09
CA LYS A 37 6.24 -4.00 -3.41
C LYS A 37 5.60 -2.95 -4.31
N MET A 38 6.04 -2.94 -5.57
CA MET A 38 5.39 -2.19 -6.62
C MET A 38 4.17 -2.95 -7.13
N VAL A 39 3.03 -2.30 -7.16
CA VAL A 39 1.79 -2.79 -7.77
C VAL A 39 1.46 -2.00 -9.02
N TYR A 40 0.82 -2.67 -9.97
CA TYR A 40 0.23 -2.04 -11.13
C TYR A 40 -1.23 -1.77 -10.84
N ILE A 41 -1.66 -0.52 -11.06
CA ILE A 41 -3.02 -0.07 -10.82
C ILE A 41 -3.60 0.30 -12.18
N GLU A 42 -4.68 -0.38 -12.56
CA GLU A 42 -5.44 -0.10 -13.77
C GLU A 42 -6.75 0.58 -13.39
N GLY A 43 -7.04 1.70 -14.03
CA GLY A 43 -8.29 2.43 -13.83
C GLY A 43 -8.85 2.92 -15.15
N ALA A 44 -10.11 3.39 -15.12
CA ALA A 44 -10.80 3.88 -16.32
C ALA A 44 -10.07 5.05 -17.04
N LYS A 45 -9.14 5.73 -16.34
CA LYS A 45 -8.38 6.87 -16.87
C LYS A 45 -6.93 6.51 -17.26
N GLY A 46 -6.57 5.24 -17.21
CA GLY A 46 -5.23 4.75 -17.49
C GLY A 46 -4.60 4.04 -16.29
N ASN A 47 -3.31 3.75 -16.43
CA ASN A 47 -2.62 2.82 -15.56
C ASN A 47 -1.40 3.48 -14.93
N CYS A 48 -1.08 3.12 -13.69
CA CYS A 48 0.11 3.60 -12.99
C CYS A 48 0.75 2.49 -12.15
N LYS A 49 1.96 2.77 -11.66
CA LYS A 49 2.64 1.93 -10.67
C LYS A 49 2.78 2.70 -9.37
N ALA A 50 2.49 2.04 -8.26
CA ALA A 50 2.66 2.61 -6.93
C ALA A 50 3.29 1.59 -5.98
N ARG A 51 4.00 2.08 -4.97
CA ARG A 51 4.60 1.26 -3.90
C ARG A 51 3.61 1.09 -2.76
N ILE A 52 3.46 -0.13 -2.24
CA ILE A 52 2.61 -0.38 -1.07
C ILE A 52 3.34 0.08 0.19
N VAL A 53 2.75 1.02 0.92
CA VAL A 53 3.35 1.62 2.14
C VAL A 53 2.44 1.62 3.35
N ASP A 54 1.15 1.40 3.14
CA ASP A 54 0.16 1.53 4.20
C ASP A 54 -1.00 0.54 4.03
N THR A 55 -1.77 0.40 5.10
CA THR A 55 -2.99 -0.40 5.16
C THR A 55 -4.16 0.53 5.36
N CYS A 56 -5.15 0.47 4.47
CA CYS A 56 -6.44 1.09 4.73
C CYS A 56 -7.35 0.10 5.49
N PRO A 57 -7.63 0.31 6.80
CA PRO A 57 -8.31 -0.70 7.61
C PRO A 57 -9.81 -0.81 7.31
N LYS A 58 -10.41 0.27 6.79
CA LYS A 58 -11.84 0.39 6.48
C LYS A 58 -12.15 0.32 4.98
N CYS A 59 -11.13 0.28 4.12
CA CYS A 59 -11.36 0.21 2.68
C CYS A 59 -11.95 -1.14 2.30
N PRO A 60 -12.92 -1.16 1.37
CA PRO A 60 -13.43 -2.40 0.80
C PRO A 60 -12.38 -3.05 -0.11
N ASN A 61 -12.78 -4.13 -0.77
CA ASN A 61 -11.95 -4.80 -1.77
C ASN A 61 -11.76 -3.89 -2.99
N GLY A 62 -10.56 -3.94 -3.57
CA GLY A 62 -10.17 -3.24 -4.80
C GLY A 62 -9.83 -4.22 -5.90
#